data_AF-A0A8T4LM08-F1
#
_entry.id   AF-A0A8T4LM08-F1
#
_cell.length_a   1.000
_cell.length_b   1.000
_cell.length_c   1.000
_cell.angle_alpha   90.00
_cell.angle_beta   90.00
_cell.angle_gamma   90.00
#
_symmetry.space_group_name_H-M   'P 1'
#
loop_
_entity.id
_entity.type
_entity.pdbx_description
1 polymer ?
#
loop_
_entity_poly.entity_id
_entity_poly.type
_entity_poly.pdbx_seq_one_letter_code
_entity_poly.pdbx_strand_id
1 'polypeptide(L)'
;MRLFVLFAIIILLFGCASTGTSSKNETKNIIQERPSLGKAPDFELEDLNGKIVKLSDFRGQKVIVNFFATWCPPCKEEMPLFERVHKENPEIVFVAINLQEDAETVRNFIKGMNITYIILLDPESKAKRDYKLITQPQTYFIDDAGNLVDKKVGVYTEEEFIDKFEAFRIKNIAAVGTKEPKEDEIKEKDGVKYIVDPDTITTVLNKDAIPSLTNPNFETISEADGWLNTDDVGVGVSRNGVTRFYPFRIMSRHEIVNDFFGNEPVIVTYCPLCRTAIVFNSQVDGQVLEFGVSGKLYNSEVVMYDRKTNSYWLQTPGKAVVGELTGKIMKRLPSDVSTYGDWKASYPNTQVLSKNTGHYSIYRGDPYAGYESSSSVWYPVQAENDVLGSKELVLGIRLDGKAKAYVVKKIKEEKLVNDNVGGKAVLVLYDSNLKSGKIFSRELDDKTLEFKVENEKITDSNGNVINYNGEVIEGPDKGKHLENLAGIEHFWFSWYAFYPDTELYK
;
A
#
# COMPACT_ATOMS: atom_id res chain seq x y z
N MET A 1 -15.25 61.78 -51.92
CA MET A 1 -15.22 61.55 -53.36
C MET A 1 -15.51 60.07 -53.62
N ARG A 2 -16.76 59.74 -54.03
CA ARG A 2 -17.23 58.54 -54.76
C ARG A 2 -17.01 57.15 -54.11
N LEU A 3 -17.89 56.14 -54.19
CA LEU A 3 -19.30 55.94 -54.59
C LEU A 3 -19.55 54.40 -54.57
N PHE A 4 -20.77 53.94 -54.24
CA PHE A 4 -21.46 52.64 -54.53
C PHE A 4 -20.78 51.29 -54.14
N VAL A 5 -21.35 50.37 -53.33
CA VAL A 5 -22.66 49.64 -53.30
C VAL A 5 -22.71 48.40 -54.23
N LEU A 6 -23.30 47.31 -53.67
CA LEU A 6 -24.01 46.14 -54.27
C LEU A 6 -23.29 44.78 -54.38
N PHE A 7 -23.73 43.86 -53.50
CA PHE A 7 -24.39 42.58 -53.79
C PHE A 7 -24.03 41.80 -55.07
N ALA A 8 -23.61 40.54 -54.91
CA ALA A 8 -24.19 39.40 -55.64
C ALA A 8 -23.78 38.05 -54.99
N ILE A 9 -24.72 37.12 -55.07
CA ILE A 9 -24.78 35.79 -54.48
C ILE A 9 -24.64 34.75 -55.62
N ILE A 10 -24.16 33.54 -55.28
CA ILE A 10 -24.40 32.23 -55.93
C ILE A 10 -23.40 31.67 -57.00
N ILE A 11 -22.73 30.59 -56.56
CA ILE A 11 -22.47 29.25 -57.17
C ILE A 11 -21.54 29.12 -58.40
N LEU A 12 -20.44 28.37 -58.21
CA LEU A 12 -20.14 27.16 -59.00
C LEU A 12 -19.13 26.24 -58.29
N LEU A 13 -19.53 24.96 -58.19
CA LEU A 13 -18.79 23.80 -57.71
C LEU A 13 -17.51 23.54 -58.52
N PHE A 14 -16.44 23.09 -57.86
CA PHE A 14 -15.72 21.86 -58.20
C PHE A 14 -14.72 21.54 -57.08
N GLY A 15 -14.85 20.34 -56.51
CA GLY A 15 -14.05 19.89 -55.37
C GLY A 15 -12.65 19.41 -55.75
N CYS A 16 -11.79 19.37 -54.73
CA CYS A 16 -10.81 18.30 -54.60
C CYS A 16 -10.61 18.04 -53.10
N ALA A 17 -10.76 16.78 -52.72
CA ALA A 17 -10.67 16.29 -51.35
C ALA A 17 -9.26 16.43 -50.80
N SER A 18 -9.11 17.07 -49.64
CA SER A 18 -7.92 16.96 -48.80
C SER A 18 -8.29 16.18 -47.54
N THR A 19 -8.11 14.86 -47.60
CA THR A 19 -8.08 14.01 -46.41
C THR A 19 -6.82 14.33 -45.63
N GLY A 20 -6.99 15.00 -44.48
CA GLY A 20 -5.94 15.12 -43.48
C GLY A 20 -5.65 13.75 -42.87
N THR A 21 -4.52 13.17 -43.26
CA THR A 21 -3.99 11.92 -42.71
C THR A 21 -3.69 12.08 -41.22
N SER A 22 -4.42 11.33 -40.41
CA SER A 22 -4.08 11.02 -39.01
C SER A 22 -2.76 10.25 -38.97
N SER A 23 -1.72 10.89 -38.43
CA SER A 23 -0.47 10.22 -38.06
C SER A 23 -0.73 9.42 -36.78
N LYS A 24 -0.96 8.12 -36.94
CA LYS A 24 -0.85 7.14 -35.85
C LYS A 24 0.60 7.11 -35.39
N ASN A 25 0.90 7.76 -34.26
CA ASN A 25 2.13 7.49 -33.54
C ASN A 25 1.95 6.16 -32.79
N GLU A 26 2.57 5.11 -33.33
CA GLU A 26 2.78 3.85 -32.63
C GLU A 26 3.65 4.10 -31.40
N THR A 27 3.04 4.05 -30.22
CA THR A 27 3.76 4.03 -28.95
C THR A 27 4.50 2.70 -28.87
N LYS A 28 5.81 2.71 -29.12
CA LYS A 28 6.70 1.60 -28.78
C LYS A 28 6.53 1.29 -27.28
N ASN A 29 6.03 0.09 -26.97
CA ASN A 29 6.08 -0.50 -25.64
C ASN A 29 7.53 -0.52 -25.16
N ILE A 30 7.89 0.36 -24.23
CA ILE A 30 9.11 0.24 -23.45
C ILE A 30 8.69 -0.46 -22.16
N ILE A 31 8.76 -1.79 -22.18
CA ILE A 31 8.81 -2.58 -20.95
C ILE A 31 10.16 -2.24 -20.33
N GLN A 32 10.17 -1.40 -19.30
CA GLN A 32 11.38 -1.17 -18.53
C GLN A 32 11.45 -2.24 -17.44
N GLU A 33 11.91 -3.43 -17.81
CA GLU A 33 12.48 -4.39 -16.86
C GLU A 33 13.53 -3.67 -15.99
N ARG A 34 13.69 -4.05 -14.72
CA ARG A 34 14.92 -3.68 -13.98
C ARG A 34 16.10 -4.05 -14.89
N PRO A 35 17.13 -3.20 -15.05
CA PRO A 35 18.25 -3.56 -15.90
C PRO A 35 18.81 -4.90 -15.43
N SER A 36 18.66 -5.94 -16.25
CA SER A 36 19.25 -7.25 -15.93
C SER A 36 20.74 -6.99 -15.68
N LEU A 37 21.30 -7.60 -14.64
CA LEU A 37 22.74 -7.55 -14.38
C LEU A 37 23.53 -8.39 -15.39
N GLY A 38 22.87 -8.85 -16.47
CA GLY A 38 23.33 -9.79 -17.46
C GLY A 38 22.74 -11.19 -17.23
N LYS A 39 23.06 -12.10 -18.15
CA LYS A 39 22.81 -13.54 -17.94
C LYS A 39 23.66 -14.02 -16.76
N ALA A 40 23.07 -14.82 -15.89
CA ALA A 40 23.83 -15.50 -14.86
C ALA A 40 24.84 -16.47 -15.52
N PRO A 41 26.12 -16.48 -15.12
CA PRO A 41 27.07 -17.47 -15.60
C PRO A 41 26.57 -18.90 -15.30
N ASP A 42 26.56 -19.78 -16.30
CA ASP A 42 26.18 -21.17 -16.07
C ASP A 42 27.28 -21.88 -15.25
N PHE A 43 26.88 -22.85 -14.44
CA PHE A 43 27.80 -23.74 -13.73
C PHE A 43 27.44 -25.19 -14.02
N GLU A 44 28.42 -26.08 -13.87
CA GLU A 44 28.26 -27.53 -13.97
C GLU A 44 29.12 -28.12 -12.86
N LEU A 45 28.49 -28.46 -11.73
CA LEU A 45 29.16 -28.86 -10.49
C LEU A 45 28.52 -30.13 -9.94
N GLU A 46 29.29 -30.89 -9.15
CA GLU A 46 28.78 -32.08 -8.46
C GLU A 46 28.08 -31.69 -7.14
N ASP A 47 26.97 -32.37 -6.84
CA ASP A 47 26.38 -32.37 -5.51
C ASP A 47 27.12 -33.34 -4.56
N LEU A 48 26.69 -33.40 -3.29
CA LEU A 48 27.31 -34.27 -2.29
C LEU A 48 27.16 -35.79 -2.55
N ASN A 49 26.38 -36.19 -3.57
CA ASN A 49 26.20 -37.57 -4.00
C ASN A 49 26.90 -37.85 -5.34
N GLY A 50 27.63 -36.90 -5.91
CA GLY A 50 28.32 -37.02 -7.20
C GLY A 50 27.39 -36.82 -8.40
N LYS A 51 26.17 -36.30 -8.22
CA LYS A 51 25.29 -35.94 -9.32
C LYS A 51 25.71 -34.57 -9.86
N ILE A 52 25.91 -34.49 -11.17
CA ILE A 52 26.16 -33.23 -11.87
C ILE A 52 24.86 -32.40 -11.91
N VAL A 53 24.95 -31.13 -11.51
CA VAL A 53 23.87 -30.15 -11.53
C VAL A 53 24.34 -28.92 -12.30
N LYS A 54 23.48 -28.45 -13.23
CA LYS A 54 23.72 -27.22 -14.00
C LYS A 54 22.74 -26.14 -13.61
N LEU A 55 23.15 -24.87 -13.66
CA LEU A 55 22.19 -23.77 -13.49
C LEU A 55 21.13 -23.80 -14.61
N SER A 56 21.55 -24.17 -15.82
CA SER A 56 20.65 -24.36 -16.96
C SER A 56 19.60 -25.46 -16.77
N ASP A 57 19.77 -26.39 -15.84
CA ASP A 57 18.74 -27.40 -15.51
C ASP A 57 17.50 -26.78 -14.84
N PHE A 58 17.63 -25.56 -14.29
CA PHE A 58 16.55 -24.85 -13.59
C PHE A 58 15.84 -23.80 -14.46
N ARG A 59 15.97 -23.84 -15.79
CA ARG A 59 15.19 -22.95 -16.66
C ARG A 59 13.68 -23.14 -16.42
N GLY A 60 12.94 -22.04 -16.35
CA GLY A 60 11.54 -22.03 -15.95
C GLY A 60 11.31 -22.00 -14.43
N GLN A 61 12.37 -22.03 -13.62
CA GLN A 61 12.31 -21.91 -12.16
C GLN A 61 13.18 -20.75 -11.69
N LYS A 62 12.73 -20.06 -10.64
CA LYS A 62 13.53 -19.03 -9.97
C LYS A 62 14.59 -19.70 -9.10
N VAL A 63 15.82 -19.19 -9.14
CA VAL A 63 16.97 -19.78 -8.43
C VAL A 63 17.66 -18.74 -7.55
N ILE A 64 17.93 -19.11 -6.29
CA ILE A 64 18.81 -18.37 -5.39
C ILE A 64 20.11 -19.16 -5.24
N VAL A 65 21.22 -18.54 -5.62
CA VAL A 65 22.56 -19.13 -5.54
C VAL A 65 23.35 -18.43 -4.45
N ASN A 66 23.77 -19.16 -3.42
CA ASN A 66 24.64 -18.66 -2.36
C ASN A 66 26.03 -19.31 -2.43
N PHE A 67 27.09 -18.54 -2.25
CA PHE A 67 28.47 -19.05 -2.18
C PHE A 67 28.96 -19.02 -0.74
N PHE A 68 29.44 -20.15 -0.22
CA PHE A 68 29.80 -20.30 1.20
C PHE A 68 31.07 -21.14 1.42
N ALA A 69 31.56 -21.13 2.67
CA ALA A 69 32.59 -22.03 3.16
C ALA A 69 32.26 -22.50 4.59
N THR A 70 32.60 -23.72 4.98
CA THR A 70 32.22 -24.30 6.28
C THR A 70 32.89 -23.61 7.47
N TRP A 71 33.98 -22.88 7.23
CA TRP A 71 34.71 -22.13 8.23
C TRP A 71 34.31 -20.64 8.29
N CYS A 72 33.44 -20.15 7.40
CA CYS A 72 33.00 -18.75 7.32
C CYS A 72 31.90 -18.44 8.35
N PRO A 73 32.15 -17.62 9.39
CA PRO A 73 31.13 -17.32 10.40
C PRO A 73 29.88 -16.61 9.85
N PRO A 74 29.99 -15.56 9.01
CA PRO A 74 28.80 -14.92 8.46
C PRO A 74 27.95 -15.87 7.58
N CYS A 75 28.59 -16.83 6.92
CA CYS A 75 27.88 -17.87 6.16
C CYS A 75 27.05 -18.77 7.11
N LYS A 76 27.59 -19.15 8.27
CA LYS A 76 26.87 -19.95 9.28
C LYS A 76 25.65 -19.20 9.84
N GLU A 77 25.70 -17.88 9.89
CA GLU A 77 24.63 -17.05 10.43
C GLU A 77 23.39 -17.01 9.51
N GLU A 78 23.58 -16.96 8.18
CA GLU A 78 22.46 -16.82 7.23
C GLU A 78 21.85 -18.16 6.76
N MET A 79 22.60 -19.25 6.77
CA MET A 79 22.13 -20.54 6.25
C MET A 79 20.85 -21.09 6.96
N PRO A 80 20.66 -20.96 8.30
CA PRO A 80 19.42 -21.37 8.95
C PRO A 80 18.19 -20.57 8.48
N LEU A 81 18.38 -19.30 8.12
CA LEU A 81 17.33 -18.49 7.53
C LEU A 81 16.96 -19.01 6.13
N PHE A 82 17.96 -19.28 5.29
CA PHE A 82 17.72 -19.83 3.94
C PHE A 82 17.02 -21.18 4.00
N GLU A 83 17.37 -22.03 4.97
CA GLU A 83 16.72 -23.32 5.16
C GLU A 83 15.24 -23.19 5.50
N ARG A 84 14.90 -22.26 6.40
CA ARG A 84 13.50 -21.97 6.75
C ARG A 84 12.72 -21.46 5.54
N VAL A 85 13.27 -20.47 4.83
CA VAL A 85 12.63 -19.87 3.65
C VAL A 85 12.50 -20.89 2.51
N HIS A 86 13.52 -21.71 2.27
CA HIS A 86 13.49 -22.80 1.29
C HIS A 86 12.36 -23.79 1.57
N LYS A 87 12.21 -24.23 2.83
CA LYS A 87 11.16 -25.18 3.22
C LYS A 87 9.75 -24.63 3.05
N GLU A 88 9.58 -23.33 3.27
CA GLU A 88 8.29 -22.64 3.14
C GLU A 88 7.94 -22.29 1.69
N ASN A 89 8.91 -22.32 0.77
CA ASN A 89 8.77 -21.89 -0.63
C ASN A 89 9.40 -22.88 -1.62
N PRO A 90 8.82 -24.09 -1.76
CA PRO A 90 9.39 -25.15 -2.61
C PRO A 90 9.42 -24.81 -4.12
N GLU A 91 8.71 -23.76 -4.55
CA GLU A 91 8.72 -23.27 -5.92
C GLU A 91 9.97 -22.47 -6.31
N ILE A 92 10.80 -22.08 -5.33
CA ILE A 92 12.09 -21.41 -5.56
C ILE A 92 13.23 -22.37 -5.23
N VAL A 93 14.12 -22.53 -6.20
CA VAL A 93 15.28 -23.42 -6.06
C VAL A 93 16.37 -22.70 -5.28
N PHE A 94 16.78 -23.28 -4.15
CA PHE A 94 17.96 -22.83 -3.40
C PHE A 94 19.16 -23.73 -3.73
N VAL A 95 20.26 -23.10 -4.12
CA VAL A 95 21.54 -23.75 -4.40
C VAL A 95 22.62 -23.05 -3.59
N ALA A 96 23.36 -23.79 -2.77
CA ALA A 96 24.56 -23.28 -2.12
C ALA A 96 25.81 -23.97 -2.67
N ILE A 97 26.78 -23.17 -3.12
CA ILE A 97 28.02 -23.62 -3.74
C ILE A 97 29.14 -23.45 -2.72
N ASN A 98 29.70 -24.56 -2.27
CA ASN A 98 30.85 -24.58 -1.38
C ASN A 98 32.15 -24.32 -2.15
N LEU A 99 33.02 -23.49 -1.58
CA LEU A 99 34.28 -23.09 -2.20
C LEU A 99 35.48 -23.87 -1.63
N GLN A 100 36.15 -24.66 -2.47
CA GLN A 100 37.48 -25.25 -2.20
C GLN A 100 37.56 -26.23 -1.00
N GLU A 101 36.48 -26.91 -0.64
CA GLU A 101 36.48 -27.95 0.41
C GLU A 101 36.04 -29.32 -0.14
N ASP A 102 36.48 -30.39 0.51
CA ASP A 102 36.13 -31.75 0.12
C ASP A 102 34.70 -32.13 0.54
N ALA A 103 34.12 -33.11 -0.16
CA ALA A 103 32.75 -33.54 0.06
C ALA A 103 32.47 -34.04 1.49
N GLU A 104 33.46 -34.62 2.19
CA GLU A 104 33.28 -35.15 3.54
C GLU A 104 33.15 -34.02 4.57
N THR A 105 34.05 -33.03 4.49
CA THR A 105 33.99 -31.81 5.31
C THR A 105 32.65 -31.10 5.16
N VAL A 106 32.20 -30.89 3.92
CA VAL A 106 30.93 -30.21 3.64
C VAL A 106 29.74 -31.04 4.10
N ARG A 107 29.74 -32.36 3.87
CA ARG A 107 28.63 -33.25 4.30
C ARG A 107 28.45 -33.23 5.81
N ASN A 108 29.54 -33.25 6.58
CA ASN A 108 29.48 -33.19 8.04
C ASN A 108 28.93 -31.85 8.53
N PHE A 109 29.33 -30.75 7.90
CA PHE A 109 28.86 -29.40 8.23
C PHE A 109 27.36 -29.22 7.95
N ILE A 110 26.91 -29.57 6.74
CA ILE A 110 25.51 -29.47 6.29
C ILE A 110 24.59 -30.34 7.15
N LYS A 111 25.04 -31.56 7.50
CA LYS A 111 24.30 -32.45 8.41
C LYS A 111 24.16 -31.85 9.81
N GLY A 112 25.18 -31.16 10.32
CA GLY A 112 25.12 -30.49 11.62
C GLY A 112 24.14 -29.31 11.66
N MET A 113 23.88 -28.68 10.53
CA MET A 113 22.96 -27.53 10.39
C MET A 113 21.54 -27.91 9.93
N ASN A 114 21.28 -29.19 9.64
CA ASN A 114 20.00 -29.69 9.09
C ASN A 114 19.56 -28.98 7.80
N ILE A 115 20.51 -28.67 6.92
CA ILE A 115 20.27 -28.01 5.64
C ILE A 115 19.77 -29.04 4.61
N THR A 116 18.72 -28.69 3.86
CA THR A 116 18.02 -29.57 2.92
C THR A 116 18.00 -29.08 1.47
N TYR A 117 18.33 -27.81 1.22
CA TYR A 117 18.51 -27.29 -0.14
C TYR A 117 19.76 -27.84 -0.84
N ILE A 118 19.88 -27.62 -2.15
CA ILE A 118 20.92 -28.22 -3.00
C ILE A 118 22.29 -27.68 -2.60
N ILE A 119 23.24 -28.58 -2.32
CA ILE A 119 24.64 -28.25 -2.01
C ILE A 119 25.54 -28.76 -3.13
N LEU A 120 26.31 -27.86 -3.73
CA LEU A 120 27.28 -28.15 -4.79
C LEU A 120 28.71 -27.87 -4.33
N LEU A 121 29.68 -28.56 -4.92
CA LEU A 121 31.10 -28.40 -4.63
C LEU A 121 31.82 -27.69 -5.79
N ASP A 122 32.54 -26.61 -5.51
CA ASP A 122 33.42 -25.91 -6.46
C ASP A 122 34.90 -26.04 -6.06
N PRO A 123 35.48 -27.26 -6.12
CA PRO A 123 36.85 -27.52 -5.67
C PRO A 123 37.88 -26.75 -6.51
N GLU A 124 37.61 -26.56 -7.79
CA GLU A 124 38.49 -25.84 -8.73
C GLU A 124 38.23 -24.33 -8.79
N SER A 125 37.26 -23.83 -8.02
CA SER A 125 36.86 -22.42 -8.02
C SER A 125 36.47 -21.88 -9.40
N LYS A 126 35.89 -22.73 -10.24
CA LYS A 126 35.42 -22.34 -11.57
C LYS A 126 34.22 -21.42 -11.45
N ALA A 127 33.19 -21.82 -10.69
CA ALA A 127 32.02 -20.97 -10.44
C ALA A 127 32.43 -19.69 -9.70
N LYS A 128 33.40 -19.79 -8.77
CA LYS A 128 34.01 -18.62 -8.12
C LYS A 128 34.55 -17.57 -9.11
N ARG A 129 35.28 -18.02 -10.14
CA ARG A 129 35.85 -17.15 -11.18
C ARG A 129 34.76 -16.60 -12.11
N ASP A 130 33.84 -17.45 -12.54
CA ASP A 130 32.78 -17.10 -13.51
C ASP A 130 31.85 -16.01 -12.93
N TYR A 131 31.51 -16.13 -11.64
CA TYR A 131 30.73 -15.12 -10.89
C TYR A 131 31.57 -13.96 -10.34
N LYS A 132 32.90 -13.98 -10.55
CA LYS A 132 33.85 -12.94 -10.11
C LYS A 132 33.77 -12.66 -8.60
N LEU A 133 33.67 -13.72 -7.80
CA LEU A 133 33.58 -13.61 -6.35
C LEU A 133 34.87 -13.09 -5.73
N ILE A 134 34.73 -12.04 -4.91
CA ILE A 134 35.82 -11.41 -4.15
C ILE A 134 35.88 -11.87 -2.69
N THR A 135 34.77 -12.36 -2.14
CA THR A 135 34.62 -12.84 -0.76
C THR A 135 33.35 -13.69 -0.64
N GLN A 136 33.14 -14.35 0.50
CA GLN A 136 31.93 -15.08 0.87
C GLN A 136 31.39 -14.58 2.23
N PRO A 137 30.07 -14.61 2.47
CA PRO A 137 29.04 -15.08 1.54
C PRO A 137 28.73 -14.08 0.42
N GLN A 138 28.24 -14.59 -0.70
CA GLN A 138 27.54 -13.79 -1.72
C GLN A 138 26.34 -14.56 -2.24
N THR A 139 25.24 -13.86 -2.41
CA THR A 139 23.96 -14.44 -2.82
C THR A 139 23.47 -13.76 -4.09
N TYR A 140 22.98 -14.56 -5.03
CA TYR A 140 22.55 -14.15 -6.36
C TYR A 140 21.12 -14.63 -6.59
N PHE A 141 20.27 -13.74 -7.11
CA PHE A 141 18.88 -14.01 -7.45
C PHE A 141 18.75 -14.09 -8.96
N ILE A 142 18.26 -15.23 -9.45
CA ILE A 142 18.24 -15.57 -10.87
C ILE A 142 16.80 -15.89 -11.28
N ASP A 143 16.27 -15.14 -12.25
CA ASP A 143 14.91 -15.34 -12.74
C ASP A 143 14.76 -16.68 -13.52
N ASP A 144 13.53 -17.01 -13.89
CA ASP A 144 13.17 -18.22 -14.63
C ASP A 144 13.72 -18.27 -16.07
N ALA A 145 14.05 -17.10 -16.64
CA ALA A 145 14.76 -16.99 -17.91
C ALA A 145 16.28 -17.21 -17.78
N GLY A 146 16.81 -17.26 -16.55
CA GLY A 146 18.23 -17.43 -16.24
C GLY A 146 19.03 -16.13 -16.21
N ASN A 147 18.38 -14.98 -16.04
CA ASN A 147 19.05 -13.69 -15.89
C ASN A 147 19.33 -13.38 -14.43
N LEU A 148 20.44 -12.69 -14.18
CA LEU A 148 20.77 -12.21 -12.85
C LEU A 148 19.98 -10.92 -12.57
N VAL A 149 19.10 -10.96 -11.57
CA VAL A 149 18.19 -9.83 -11.25
C VAL A 149 18.57 -9.10 -9.97
N ASP A 150 19.31 -9.74 -9.07
CA ASP A 150 19.86 -9.11 -7.86
C ASP A 150 21.10 -9.87 -7.36
N LYS A 151 21.97 -9.20 -6.61
CA LYS A 151 23.09 -9.81 -5.91
C LYS A 151 23.42 -9.06 -4.62
N LYS A 152 23.96 -9.77 -3.63
CA LYS A 152 24.49 -9.20 -2.40
C LYS A 152 25.87 -9.78 -2.11
N VAL A 153 26.76 -8.90 -1.66
CA VAL A 153 28.05 -9.26 -1.07
C VAL A 153 27.94 -9.11 0.44
N GLY A 154 28.33 -10.13 1.19
CA GLY A 154 28.22 -10.18 2.65
C GLY A 154 26.90 -10.79 3.13
N VAL A 155 26.80 -10.91 4.46
CA VAL A 155 25.69 -11.56 5.15
C VAL A 155 24.40 -10.78 5.00
N TYR A 156 23.28 -11.50 4.97
CA TYR A 156 21.96 -10.91 5.15
C TYR A 156 21.53 -10.84 6.61
N THR A 157 20.86 -9.75 7.00
CA THR A 157 19.95 -9.80 8.14
C THR A 157 18.66 -10.53 7.73
N GLU A 158 17.91 -11.04 8.70
CA GLU A 158 16.62 -11.70 8.44
C GLU A 158 15.66 -10.79 7.67
N GLU A 159 15.53 -9.54 8.12
CA GLU A 159 14.70 -8.52 7.45
C GLU A 159 15.17 -8.24 6.01
N GLU A 160 16.47 -7.99 5.78
CA GLU A 160 17.00 -7.70 4.44
C GLU A 160 16.78 -8.86 3.46
N PHE A 161 16.93 -10.10 3.93
CA PHE A 161 16.73 -11.27 3.08
C PHE A 161 15.26 -11.48 2.76
N ILE A 162 14.37 -11.40 3.75
CA ILE A 162 12.92 -11.59 3.54
C ILE A 162 12.39 -10.55 2.57
N ASP A 163 12.78 -9.27 2.72
CA ASP A 163 12.39 -8.19 1.79
C ASP A 163 12.80 -8.50 0.34
N LYS A 164 14.05 -8.93 0.14
CA LYS A 164 14.56 -9.27 -1.20
C LYS A 164 13.94 -10.55 -1.74
N PHE A 165 13.76 -11.55 -0.89
CA PHE A 165 13.16 -12.83 -1.22
C PHE A 165 11.72 -12.64 -1.70
N GLU A 166 10.91 -11.87 -0.98
CA GLU A 166 9.53 -11.59 -1.35
C GLU A 166 9.44 -10.83 -2.69
N ALA A 167 10.26 -9.78 -2.86
CA ALA A 167 10.34 -9.05 -4.11
C ALA A 167 10.75 -9.95 -5.29
N PHE A 168 11.64 -10.93 -5.05
CA PHE A 168 12.08 -11.89 -6.05
C PHE A 168 11.00 -12.96 -6.34
N ARG A 169 10.35 -13.49 -5.32
CA ARG A 169 9.29 -14.51 -5.41
C ARG A 169 8.13 -14.02 -6.27
N ILE A 170 7.68 -12.80 -6.02
CA ILE A 170 6.43 -12.25 -6.57
C ILE A 170 6.55 -11.81 -8.05
N LYS A 171 7.74 -11.46 -8.53
CA LYS A 171 7.94 -10.88 -9.89
C LYS A 171 7.89 -11.88 -11.04
N ASN A 172 6.80 -12.63 -11.16
CA ASN A 172 6.36 -13.24 -12.42
C ASN A 172 4.83 -13.14 -12.50
N ILE A 173 4.35 -11.91 -12.62
CA ILE A 173 3.02 -11.66 -13.17
C ILE A 173 3.28 -10.96 -14.50
N ALA A 174 2.97 -11.66 -15.59
CA ALA A 174 2.88 -11.06 -16.90
C ALA A 174 2.05 -9.78 -16.79
N ALA A 175 2.59 -8.66 -17.28
CA ALA A 175 1.92 -7.37 -17.30
C ALA A 175 0.46 -7.53 -17.74
N VAL A 176 -0.47 -7.47 -16.79
CA VAL A 176 -1.89 -7.32 -17.10
C VAL A 176 -2.03 -5.91 -17.63
N GLY A 177 -2.40 -5.81 -18.90
CA GLY A 177 -2.43 -4.56 -19.63
C GLY A 177 -3.21 -3.48 -18.89
N THR A 178 -2.63 -2.28 -18.88
CA THR A 178 -3.26 -1.04 -18.44
C THR A 178 -4.48 -0.75 -19.33
N LYS A 179 -5.66 -1.12 -18.83
CA LYS A 179 -6.93 -0.57 -19.28
C LYS A 179 -7.60 0.05 -18.07
N GLU A 180 -7.99 1.31 -18.22
CA GLU A 180 -8.92 2.00 -17.32
C GLU A 180 -10.07 1.05 -16.93
N PRO A 181 -10.57 1.07 -15.69
CA PRO A 181 -11.89 0.53 -15.43
C PRO A 181 -12.89 1.47 -16.10
N LYS A 182 -13.33 1.10 -17.30
CA LYS A 182 -14.75 1.24 -17.68
C LYS A 182 -15.55 0.58 -16.56
N GLU A 183 -16.73 1.12 -16.24
CA GLU A 183 -17.68 0.59 -15.22
C GLU A 183 -17.40 -0.88 -14.87
N ASP A 184 -17.05 -1.13 -13.60
CA ASP A 184 -16.54 -2.43 -13.14
C ASP A 184 -17.36 -3.60 -13.71
N GLU A 185 -16.82 -4.27 -14.72
CA GLU A 185 -17.47 -5.40 -15.35
C GLU A 185 -17.46 -6.57 -14.36
N ILE A 186 -18.63 -6.93 -13.84
CA ILE A 186 -18.78 -8.12 -12.99
C ILE A 186 -18.65 -9.36 -13.86
N LYS A 187 -17.59 -10.13 -13.62
CA LYS A 187 -17.30 -11.41 -14.24
C LYS A 187 -17.71 -12.55 -13.31
N GLU A 188 -17.72 -13.77 -13.83
CA GLU A 188 -18.03 -14.97 -13.06
C GLU A 188 -17.08 -16.10 -13.47
N LYS A 189 -16.52 -16.80 -12.47
CA LYS A 189 -15.69 -17.99 -12.63
C LYS A 189 -16.13 -19.00 -11.57
N ASP A 190 -16.49 -20.21 -12.02
CA ASP A 190 -16.95 -21.29 -11.14
C ASP A 190 -18.10 -20.91 -10.18
N GLY A 191 -19.04 -20.07 -10.65
CA GLY A 191 -20.17 -19.58 -9.85
C GLY A 191 -19.82 -18.45 -8.87
N VAL A 192 -18.57 -17.98 -8.85
CA VAL A 192 -18.13 -16.86 -8.02
C VAL A 192 -18.03 -15.60 -8.87
N LYS A 193 -18.81 -14.58 -8.48
CA LYS A 193 -18.74 -13.25 -9.09
C LYS A 193 -17.47 -12.53 -8.66
N TYR A 194 -16.87 -11.76 -9.57
CA TYR A 194 -15.72 -10.93 -9.27
C TYR A 194 -15.59 -9.71 -10.19
N ILE A 195 -15.00 -8.64 -9.66
CA ILE A 195 -14.52 -7.46 -10.38
C ILE A 195 -13.00 -7.52 -10.49
N VAL A 196 -12.34 -7.91 -9.39
CA VAL A 196 -10.90 -8.19 -9.35
C VAL A 196 -10.70 -9.69 -9.51
N ASP A 197 -9.86 -10.09 -10.47
CA ASP A 197 -9.55 -11.50 -10.68
C ASP A 197 -8.98 -12.10 -9.39
N PRO A 198 -9.62 -13.13 -8.80
CA PRO A 198 -9.15 -13.75 -7.57
C PRO A 198 -7.70 -14.23 -7.62
N ASP A 199 -7.19 -14.57 -8.82
CA ASP A 199 -5.81 -15.03 -9.02
C ASP A 199 -4.78 -13.88 -8.86
N THR A 200 -5.24 -12.62 -8.85
CA THR A 200 -4.41 -11.43 -8.60
C THR A 200 -4.38 -11.00 -7.12
N ILE A 201 -5.14 -11.67 -6.26
CA ILE A 201 -5.20 -11.40 -4.83
C ILE A 201 -4.18 -12.29 -4.10
N THR A 202 -3.14 -11.66 -3.56
CA THR A 202 -2.04 -12.35 -2.87
C THR A 202 -2.51 -12.85 -1.50
N THR A 203 -2.30 -14.13 -1.19
CA THR A 203 -2.52 -14.65 0.18
C THR A 203 -1.20 -14.63 0.93
N VAL A 204 -1.16 -13.92 2.06
CA VAL A 204 0.06 -13.74 2.87
C VAL A 204 -0.05 -14.43 4.22
N LEU A 205 -1.27 -14.55 4.74
CA LEU A 205 -1.57 -15.18 6.01
C LEU A 205 -2.82 -16.04 5.87
N ASN A 206 -2.99 -16.96 6.84
CA ASN A 206 -4.27 -17.62 7.00
C ASN A 206 -5.35 -16.60 7.36
N LYS A 207 -6.58 -16.87 6.93
CA LYS A 207 -7.77 -16.09 7.30
C LYS A 207 -7.85 -15.96 8.82
N ASP A 208 -8.15 -14.75 9.30
CA ASP A 208 -8.20 -14.37 10.73
C ASP A 208 -6.90 -14.59 11.53
N ALA A 209 -5.74 -14.79 10.89
CA ALA A 209 -4.46 -14.85 11.60
C ALA A 209 -4.14 -13.53 12.34
N ILE A 210 -4.57 -12.41 11.75
CA ILE A 210 -4.69 -11.12 12.44
C ILE A 210 -6.14 -11.02 12.93
N PRO A 211 -6.38 -11.04 14.25
CA PRO A 211 -7.75 -11.08 14.76
C PRO A 211 -8.39 -9.70 14.66
N SER A 212 -9.47 -9.57 13.90
CA SER A 212 -10.34 -8.38 13.96
C SER A 212 -11.00 -8.27 15.34
N LEU A 213 -11.24 -7.05 15.84
CA LEU A 213 -12.02 -6.86 17.07
C LEU A 213 -13.52 -6.81 16.77
N THR A 214 -14.30 -7.47 17.62
CA THR A 214 -15.77 -7.43 17.60
C THR A 214 -16.25 -7.09 19.01
N ASN A 215 -17.20 -6.15 19.13
CA ASN A 215 -17.66 -5.61 20.42
C ASN A 215 -16.49 -5.11 21.30
N PRO A 216 -15.70 -4.13 20.80
CA PRO A 216 -14.52 -3.64 21.50
C PRO A 216 -14.84 -3.03 22.87
N ASN A 217 -13.89 -3.15 23.79
CA ASN A 217 -13.92 -2.45 25.08
C ASN A 217 -13.30 -1.05 24.93
N PHE A 218 -13.84 -0.09 25.66
CA PHE A 218 -13.32 1.26 25.70
C PHE A 218 -13.01 1.72 27.12
N GLU A 219 -11.96 2.51 27.23
CA GLU A 219 -11.47 3.16 28.45
C GLU A 219 -11.79 4.66 28.41
N THR A 220 -11.83 5.28 29.58
CA THR A 220 -11.83 6.74 29.74
C THR A 220 -10.46 7.32 29.40
N ILE A 221 -10.39 8.64 29.13
CA ILE A 221 -9.12 9.36 28.98
C ILE A 221 -8.19 9.13 30.18
N SER A 222 -8.72 9.16 31.41
CA SER A 222 -7.90 9.00 32.62
C SER A 222 -7.22 7.63 32.70
N GLU A 223 -7.87 6.58 32.20
CA GLU A 223 -7.29 5.24 32.15
C GLU A 223 -6.28 5.15 30.97
N ALA A 224 -6.65 5.70 29.82
CA ALA A 224 -5.82 5.70 28.62
C ALA A 224 -4.52 6.51 28.79
N ASP A 225 -4.55 7.63 29.52
CA ASP A 225 -3.39 8.48 29.83
C ASP A 225 -2.31 7.72 30.62
N GLY A 226 -2.64 6.59 31.25
CA GLY A 226 -1.66 5.71 31.90
C GLY A 226 -0.77 4.94 30.94
N TRP A 227 -1.09 4.90 29.64
CA TRP A 227 -0.32 4.13 28.65
C TRP A 227 -0.19 4.77 27.27
N LEU A 228 -1.08 5.70 26.91
CA LEU A 228 -1.11 6.40 25.64
C LEU A 228 -0.55 7.83 25.81
N ASN A 229 0.45 8.16 25.00
CA ASN A 229 1.10 9.46 24.99
C ASN A 229 0.33 10.43 24.08
N THR A 230 0.48 11.73 24.31
CA THR A 230 -0.22 12.76 23.53
C THR A 230 0.15 12.77 22.05
N ASP A 231 1.35 12.31 21.70
CA ASP A 231 1.85 12.22 20.32
C ASP A 231 1.50 10.90 19.62
N ASP A 232 0.88 9.94 20.33
CA ASP A 232 0.38 8.73 19.68
C ASP A 232 -0.72 9.07 18.67
N VAL A 233 -0.65 8.44 17.50
CA VAL A 233 -1.60 8.67 16.40
C VAL A 233 -2.67 7.59 16.41
N GLY A 234 -3.87 7.96 15.97
CA GLY A 234 -4.99 7.05 15.79
C GLY A 234 -6.10 7.68 14.97
N VAL A 235 -7.18 6.92 14.84
CA VAL A 235 -8.41 7.38 14.19
C VAL A 235 -9.36 7.89 15.26
N GLY A 236 -9.82 9.12 15.12
CA GLY A 236 -10.93 9.69 15.87
C GLY A 236 -12.24 9.59 15.08
N VAL A 237 -13.31 9.19 15.76
CA VAL A 237 -14.66 9.09 15.20
C VAL A 237 -15.64 9.76 16.15
N SER A 238 -16.38 10.75 15.65
CA SER A 238 -17.44 11.46 16.38
C SER A 238 -18.77 11.25 15.65
N ARG A 239 -19.70 10.53 16.27
CA ARG A 239 -21.00 10.22 15.66
C ARG A 239 -22.07 10.08 16.73
N ASN A 240 -23.27 10.61 16.46
CA ASN A 240 -24.44 10.44 17.33
C ASN A 240 -24.18 10.80 18.81
N GLY A 241 -23.34 11.82 19.06
CA GLY A 241 -22.96 12.27 20.40
C GLY A 241 -21.94 11.38 21.12
N VAL A 242 -21.46 10.32 20.48
CA VAL A 242 -20.40 9.43 20.98
C VAL A 242 -19.10 9.73 20.24
N THR A 243 -18.03 9.89 20.98
CA THR A 243 -16.69 10.15 20.45
C THR A 243 -15.73 9.07 20.88
N ARG A 244 -14.98 8.51 19.93
CA ARG A 244 -14.04 7.42 20.17
C ARG A 244 -12.73 7.65 19.46
N PHE A 245 -11.65 7.17 20.09
CA PHE A 245 -10.31 7.16 19.55
C PHE A 245 -9.79 5.73 19.45
N TYR A 246 -9.25 5.36 18.29
CA TYR A 246 -8.72 4.04 17.97
C TYR A 246 -7.21 4.18 17.70
N PRO A 247 -6.34 3.97 18.72
CA PRO A 247 -4.90 4.17 18.58
C PRO A 247 -4.27 3.22 17.55
N PHE A 248 -3.40 3.72 16.69
CA PHE A 248 -2.73 2.88 15.68
C PHE A 248 -1.89 1.76 16.28
N ARG A 249 -1.32 1.94 17.47
CA ARG A 249 -0.66 0.84 18.21
C ARG A 249 -1.54 -0.40 18.45
N ILE A 250 -2.87 -0.23 18.54
CA ILE A 250 -3.83 -1.34 18.57
C ILE A 250 -4.22 -1.70 17.14
N MET A 251 -4.59 -0.71 16.32
CA MET A 251 -5.07 -0.97 14.96
C MET A 251 -4.07 -1.71 14.07
N SER A 252 -2.75 -1.48 14.19
CA SER A 252 -1.72 -2.22 13.44
C SER A 252 -1.70 -3.73 13.74
N ARG A 253 -2.37 -4.20 14.79
CA ARG A 253 -2.41 -5.63 15.20
C ARG A 253 -3.78 -6.28 15.02
N HIS A 254 -4.77 -5.50 14.63
CA HIS A 254 -6.15 -5.97 14.46
C HIS A 254 -6.74 -5.62 13.10
N GLU A 255 -6.25 -4.53 12.48
CA GLU A 255 -6.60 -3.94 11.19
C GLU A 255 -8.07 -3.52 11.05
N ILE A 256 -9.00 -4.18 11.74
CA ILE A 256 -10.44 -3.99 11.66
C ILE A 256 -11.02 -4.03 13.08
N VAL A 257 -11.86 -3.05 13.39
CA VAL A 257 -12.69 -3.01 14.59
C VAL A 257 -14.14 -2.88 14.17
N ASN A 258 -14.96 -3.90 14.48
CA ASN A 258 -16.41 -3.89 14.32
C ASN A 258 -17.04 -3.27 15.56
N ASP A 259 -17.67 -2.11 15.39
CA ASP A 259 -18.17 -1.26 16.47
C ASP A 259 -19.58 -0.73 16.17
N PHE A 260 -20.21 -0.13 17.17
CA PHE A 260 -21.53 0.49 17.08
C PHE A 260 -21.56 1.87 17.74
N PHE A 261 -22.07 2.86 17.01
CA PHE A 261 -22.37 4.20 17.53
C PHE A 261 -23.87 4.35 17.73
N GLY A 262 -24.36 3.87 18.89
CA GLY A 262 -25.77 3.62 19.10
C GLY A 262 -26.22 2.38 18.32
N ASN A 263 -27.16 2.52 17.40
CA ASN A 263 -27.60 1.44 16.51
C ASN A 263 -26.92 1.47 15.14
N GLU A 264 -26.04 2.44 14.87
CA GLU A 264 -25.33 2.52 13.60
C GLU A 264 -24.10 1.59 13.62
N PRO A 265 -24.05 0.57 12.75
CA PRO A 265 -22.91 -0.33 12.67
C PRO A 265 -21.76 0.36 11.91
N VAL A 266 -20.59 0.33 12.52
CA VAL A 266 -19.39 1.01 12.04
C VAL A 266 -18.22 0.04 12.01
N ILE A 267 -17.45 0.04 10.92
CA ILE A 267 -16.13 -0.58 10.91
C ILE A 267 -15.07 0.51 10.83
N VAL A 268 -14.07 0.41 11.71
CA VAL A 268 -12.86 1.21 11.68
C VAL A 268 -11.74 0.32 11.15
N THR A 269 -11.10 0.76 10.07
CA THR A 269 -10.12 -0.04 9.34
C THR A 269 -8.78 0.69 9.26
N TYR A 270 -7.69 -0.04 9.35
CA TYR A 270 -6.34 0.48 9.20
C TYR A 270 -5.44 -0.50 8.44
N CYS A 271 -4.85 -0.03 7.34
CA CYS A 271 -3.80 -0.74 6.62
C CYS A 271 -2.45 -0.09 6.94
N PRO A 272 -1.60 -0.74 7.76
CA PRO A 272 -0.27 -0.22 8.08
C PRO A 272 0.67 -0.19 6.87
N LEU A 273 0.47 -1.10 5.90
CA LEU A 273 1.27 -1.14 4.67
C LEU A 273 1.00 0.05 3.73
N CYS A 274 -0.18 0.66 3.83
CA CYS A 274 -0.60 1.79 2.99
C CYS A 274 -0.62 3.12 3.78
N ARG A 275 -0.49 3.05 5.11
CA ARG A 275 -0.70 4.15 6.06
C ARG A 275 -2.11 4.74 5.93
N THR A 276 -3.10 3.85 5.82
CA THR A 276 -4.46 4.20 5.42
C THR A 276 -5.47 3.81 6.49
N ALA A 277 -6.18 4.81 7.01
CA ALA A 277 -7.29 4.62 7.94
C ALA A 277 -8.61 5.05 7.32
N ILE A 278 -9.61 4.18 7.32
CA ILE A 278 -10.94 4.48 6.77
C ILE A 278 -12.05 3.92 7.67
N VAL A 279 -13.12 4.68 7.81
CA VAL A 279 -14.30 4.29 8.59
C VAL A 279 -15.49 4.13 7.65
N PHE A 280 -16.22 3.04 7.80
CA PHE A 280 -17.40 2.75 6.98
C PHE A 280 -18.62 2.43 7.85
N ASN A 281 -19.81 2.72 7.30
CA ASN A 281 -21.03 2.10 7.77
C ASN A 281 -21.08 0.70 7.15
N SER A 282 -21.12 -0.34 7.99
CA SER A 282 -21.10 -1.74 7.55
C SER A 282 -22.49 -2.30 7.22
N GLN A 283 -23.52 -1.45 7.17
CA GLN A 283 -24.83 -1.82 6.66
C GLN A 283 -24.88 -1.71 5.13
N VAL A 284 -25.01 -2.84 4.45
CA VAL A 284 -25.12 -2.93 2.99
C VAL A 284 -26.42 -3.63 2.64
N ASP A 285 -27.24 -3.03 1.77
CA ASP A 285 -28.56 -3.55 1.38
C ASP A 285 -29.45 -3.96 2.57
N GLY A 286 -29.42 -3.17 3.64
CA GLY A 286 -30.20 -3.43 4.87
C GLY A 286 -29.63 -4.53 5.77
N GLN A 287 -28.47 -5.10 5.43
CA GLN A 287 -27.80 -6.13 6.22
C GLN A 287 -26.61 -5.53 6.95
N VAL A 288 -26.54 -5.71 8.27
CA VAL A 288 -25.33 -5.40 9.04
C VAL A 288 -24.30 -6.49 8.78
N LEU A 289 -23.13 -6.09 8.29
CA LEU A 289 -22.00 -6.96 8.04
C LEU A 289 -20.96 -6.82 9.15
N GLU A 290 -20.45 -7.96 9.62
CA GLU A 290 -19.27 -8.03 10.47
C GLU A 290 -18.09 -8.48 9.61
N PHE A 291 -16.96 -7.80 9.77
CA PHE A 291 -15.76 -7.99 8.96
C PHE A 291 -14.64 -8.67 9.73
N GLY A 292 -13.87 -9.50 9.04
CA GLY A 292 -12.61 -10.06 9.51
C GLY A 292 -11.46 -9.78 8.55
N VAL A 293 -10.25 -10.06 9.01
CA VAL A 293 -9.03 -9.94 8.20
C VAL A 293 -8.86 -11.19 7.36
N SER A 294 -8.79 -11.05 6.03
CA SER A 294 -8.74 -12.22 5.14
C SER A 294 -7.37 -12.91 5.09
N GLY A 295 -6.32 -12.23 5.55
CA GLY A 295 -4.92 -12.65 5.33
C GLY A 295 -4.47 -12.45 3.88
N LYS A 296 -5.20 -11.67 3.09
CA LYS A 296 -4.92 -11.40 1.68
C LYS A 296 -4.68 -9.92 1.41
N LEU A 297 -3.96 -9.65 0.33
CA LEU A 297 -3.60 -8.33 -0.13
C LEU A 297 -3.94 -8.14 -1.62
N TYR A 298 -4.35 -6.93 -1.97
CA TYR A 298 -4.48 -6.46 -3.34
C TYR A 298 -4.00 -5.01 -3.40
N ASN A 299 -3.15 -4.67 -4.37
CA ASN A 299 -2.43 -3.39 -4.38
C ASN A 299 -1.61 -3.13 -3.09
N SER A 300 -1.11 -4.21 -2.47
CA SER A 300 -0.45 -4.18 -1.17
C SER A 300 -1.31 -3.56 -0.03
N GLU A 301 -2.62 -3.46 -0.24
CA GLU A 301 -3.62 -3.06 0.75
C GLU A 301 -4.35 -4.30 1.29
N VAL A 302 -4.78 -4.23 2.54
CA VAL A 302 -5.59 -5.26 3.20
C VAL A 302 -6.87 -5.56 2.41
N VAL A 303 -7.10 -6.85 2.15
CA VAL A 303 -8.40 -7.35 1.69
C VAL A 303 -9.19 -7.77 2.92
N MET A 304 -10.35 -7.16 3.13
CA MET A 304 -11.27 -7.53 4.19
C MET A 304 -12.20 -8.63 3.69
N TYR A 305 -12.83 -9.37 4.59
CA TYR A 305 -13.95 -10.24 4.23
C TYR A 305 -15.12 -10.02 5.17
N ASP A 306 -16.35 -10.12 4.67
CA ASP A 306 -17.52 -10.15 5.55
C ASP A 306 -17.84 -11.59 5.98
N ARG A 307 -18.12 -11.78 7.28
CA ARG A 307 -18.37 -13.11 7.87
C ARG A 307 -19.68 -13.72 7.40
N LYS A 308 -20.60 -12.92 6.86
CA LYS A 308 -21.95 -13.36 6.48
C LYS A 308 -21.98 -14.08 5.13
N THR A 309 -21.34 -13.50 4.13
CA THR A 309 -21.35 -13.98 2.74
C THR A 309 -19.98 -14.47 2.27
N ASN A 310 -18.92 -14.24 3.06
CA ASN A 310 -17.53 -14.47 2.68
C ASN A 310 -17.09 -13.69 1.43
N SER A 311 -17.74 -12.56 1.12
CA SER A 311 -17.28 -11.70 0.03
C SER A 311 -16.00 -10.97 0.45
N TYR A 312 -15.11 -10.72 -0.51
CA TYR A 312 -13.88 -9.95 -0.30
C TYR A 312 -14.07 -8.50 -0.69
N TRP A 313 -13.55 -7.62 0.16
CA TRP A 313 -13.73 -6.18 0.08
C TRP A 313 -12.38 -5.47 0.10
N LEU A 314 -12.20 -4.53 -0.82
CA LEU A 314 -11.03 -3.65 -0.83
C LEU A 314 -11.30 -2.43 0.05
N GLN A 315 -10.33 -2.07 0.88
CA GLN A 315 -10.48 -1.01 1.89
C GLN A 315 -10.60 0.37 1.24
N THR A 316 -9.65 0.79 0.40
CA THR A 316 -9.65 2.12 -0.23
C THR A 316 -10.95 2.46 -0.98
N PRO A 317 -11.45 1.62 -1.90
CA PRO A 317 -12.71 1.91 -2.59
C PRO A 317 -13.96 1.51 -1.77
N GLY A 318 -13.79 0.83 -0.62
CA GLY A 318 -14.90 0.32 0.19
C GLY A 318 -15.81 -0.65 -0.55
N LYS A 319 -15.28 -1.42 -1.50
CA LYS A 319 -16.06 -2.18 -2.50
C LYS A 319 -15.83 -3.68 -2.39
N ALA A 320 -16.91 -4.45 -2.48
CA ALA A 320 -16.86 -5.90 -2.64
C ALA A 320 -16.41 -6.24 -4.06
N VAL A 321 -15.35 -7.02 -4.19
CA VAL A 321 -14.71 -7.34 -5.47
C VAL A 321 -14.71 -8.82 -5.81
N VAL A 322 -14.98 -9.71 -4.85
CA VAL A 322 -15.14 -11.14 -5.07
C VAL A 322 -16.25 -11.66 -4.15
N GLY A 323 -17.11 -12.55 -4.63
CA GLY A 323 -18.16 -13.21 -3.84
C GLY A 323 -19.56 -12.66 -4.08
N GLU A 324 -20.51 -13.03 -3.21
CA GLU A 324 -21.94 -12.74 -3.36
C GLU A 324 -22.23 -11.25 -3.51
N LEU A 325 -21.53 -10.42 -2.73
CA LEU A 325 -21.77 -8.98 -2.67
C LEU A 325 -20.97 -8.19 -3.70
N THR A 326 -20.31 -8.84 -4.67
CA THR A 326 -19.50 -8.18 -5.71
C THR A 326 -20.22 -6.98 -6.34
N GLY A 327 -19.54 -5.84 -6.39
CA GLY A 327 -20.04 -4.57 -6.91
C GLY A 327 -20.72 -3.68 -5.86
N LYS A 328 -21.03 -4.19 -4.67
CA LYS A 328 -21.56 -3.39 -3.57
C LYS A 328 -20.47 -2.50 -2.96
N ILE A 329 -20.87 -1.31 -2.52
CA ILE A 329 -19.98 -0.29 -1.96
C ILE A 329 -20.50 0.08 -0.57
N MET A 330 -19.61 0.10 0.43
CA MET A 330 -19.91 0.60 1.76
C MET A 330 -19.91 2.12 1.77
N LYS A 331 -20.83 2.71 2.53
CA LYS A 331 -20.83 4.16 2.75
C LYS A 331 -19.67 4.52 3.67
N ARG A 332 -18.71 5.28 3.15
CA ARG A 332 -17.65 5.88 3.96
C ARG A 332 -18.23 6.91 4.93
N LEU A 333 -17.68 6.95 6.13
CA LEU A 333 -18.05 7.88 7.19
C LEU A 333 -16.90 8.87 7.46
N PRO A 334 -17.21 10.12 7.84
CA PRO A 334 -16.20 11.06 8.29
C PRO A 334 -15.44 10.51 9.50
N SER A 335 -14.13 10.70 9.47
CA SER A 335 -13.19 10.32 10.53
C SER A 335 -11.95 11.18 10.43
N ASP A 336 -11.25 11.36 11.55
CA ASP A 336 -10.00 12.10 11.61
C ASP A 336 -8.85 11.16 11.93
N VAL A 337 -7.76 11.21 11.16
CA VAL A 337 -6.47 10.80 11.71
C VAL A 337 -5.96 11.97 12.55
N SER A 338 -5.59 11.71 13.80
CA SER A 338 -5.20 12.74 14.75
C SER A 338 -4.18 12.19 15.75
N THR A 339 -3.39 13.09 16.33
CA THR A 339 -2.70 12.78 17.59
C THR A 339 -3.75 12.60 18.69
N TYR A 340 -3.44 11.76 19.68
CA TYR A 340 -4.30 11.53 20.83
C TYR A 340 -4.49 12.80 21.66
N GLY A 341 -3.43 13.61 21.80
CA GLY A 341 -3.46 14.89 22.49
C GLY A 341 -4.45 15.88 21.87
N ASP A 342 -4.37 16.07 20.56
CA ASP A 342 -5.26 16.99 19.84
C ASP A 342 -6.71 16.48 19.83
N TRP A 343 -6.89 15.16 19.71
CA TRP A 343 -8.21 14.54 19.74
C TRP A 343 -8.88 14.72 21.10
N LYS A 344 -8.19 14.41 22.20
CA LYS A 344 -8.78 14.51 23.55
C LYS A 344 -8.99 15.95 24.00
N ALA A 345 -8.19 16.90 23.50
CA ALA A 345 -8.43 18.32 23.71
C ALA A 345 -9.74 18.79 23.03
N SER A 346 -10.00 18.27 21.83
CA SER A 346 -11.22 18.59 21.06
C SER A 346 -12.46 17.83 21.59
N TYR A 347 -12.25 16.62 22.13
CA TYR A 347 -13.30 15.72 22.59
C TYR A 347 -12.99 15.19 24.01
N PRO A 348 -13.19 16.01 25.06
CA PRO A 348 -12.79 15.68 26.44
C PRO A 348 -13.58 14.53 27.07
N ASN A 349 -14.65 14.06 26.42
CA ASN A 349 -15.43 12.90 26.84
C ASN A 349 -15.19 11.68 25.94
N THR A 350 -14.16 11.71 25.08
CA THR A 350 -13.86 10.59 24.18
C THR A 350 -13.57 9.32 24.96
N GLN A 351 -14.06 8.21 24.43
CA GLN A 351 -13.65 6.89 24.87
C GLN A 351 -12.46 6.43 24.01
N VAL A 352 -11.54 5.67 24.58
CA VAL A 352 -10.34 5.20 23.89
C VAL A 352 -10.39 3.68 23.79
N LEU A 353 -10.10 3.12 22.62
CA LEU A 353 -10.06 1.66 22.45
C LEU A 353 -9.08 1.05 23.46
N SER A 354 -9.58 0.13 24.28
CA SER A 354 -8.83 -0.47 25.39
C SER A 354 -7.79 -1.48 24.89
N LYS A 355 -6.68 -1.62 25.62
CA LYS A 355 -5.75 -2.74 25.45
C LYS A 355 -6.37 -4.09 25.83
N ASN A 356 -7.46 -4.10 26.60
CA ASN A 356 -8.21 -5.31 26.96
C ASN A 356 -9.09 -5.78 25.79
N THR A 357 -8.42 -6.24 24.76
CA THR A 357 -8.98 -6.69 23.48
C THR A 357 -9.45 -8.14 23.49
N GLY A 358 -9.13 -8.91 24.55
CA GLY A 358 -9.32 -10.36 24.58
C GLY A 358 -8.23 -11.16 23.86
N HIS A 359 -7.22 -10.49 23.28
CA HIS A 359 -6.09 -11.12 22.57
C HIS A 359 -4.77 -10.89 23.31
N TYR A 360 -3.86 -11.87 23.24
CA TYR A 360 -2.53 -11.75 23.84
C TYR A 360 -1.65 -10.80 23.01
N SER A 361 -1.55 -9.55 23.45
CA SER A 361 -0.64 -8.55 22.91
C SER A 361 -0.37 -7.49 23.97
N ILE A 362 0.87 -7.03 24.03
CA ILE A 362 1.31 -5.97 24.96
C ILE A 362 1.15 -4.56 24.37
N TYR A 363 0.77 -4.45 23.08
CA TYR A 363 0.57 -3.19 22.34
C TYR A 363 1.69 -2.16 22.50
N ARG A 364 2.93 -2.65 22.58
CA ARG A 364 4.15 -1.84 22.65
C ARG A 364 4.84 -1.85 21.29
N GLY A 365 5.20 -0.68 20.80
CA GLY A 365 5.85 -0.50 19.49
C GLY A 365 4.93 -0.79 18.31
N ASP A 366 5.39 -0.41 17.13
CA ASP A 366 4.72 -0.69 15.86
C ASP A 366 5.30 -1.98 15.26
N PRO A 367 4.49 -3.01 14.95
CA PRO A 367 4.97 -4.22 14.28
C PRO A 367 5.51 -3.95 12.86
N TYR A 368 5.21 -2.79 12.29
CA TYR A 368 5.71 -2.34 10.98
C TYR A 368 6.79 -1.25 11.10
N ALA A 369 7.39 -1.08 12.29
CA ALA A 369 8.46 -0.11 12.50
C ALA A 369 9.59 -0.28 11.47
N GLY A 370 10.01 0.83 10.84
CA GLY A 370 11.02 0.83 9.78
C GLY A 370 10.45 0.71 8.36
N TYR A 371 9.28 0.09 8.20
CA TYR A 371 8.65 -0.03 6.89
C TYR A 371 8.37 1.33 6.25
N GLU A 372 7.77 2.27 6.99
CA GLU A 372 7.46 3.61 6.45
C GLU A 372 8.70 4.35 5.92
N SER A 373 9.86 4.14 6.55
CA SER A 373 11.13 4.77 6.15
C SER A 373 11.85 4.05 5.00
N SER A 374 11.45 2.81 4.70
CA SER A 374 12.00 2.03 3.59
C SER A 374 11.31 2.39 2.28
N SER A 375 12.04 2.44 1.17
CA SER A 375 11.46 2.62 -0.17
C SER A 375 10.79 1.34 -0.71
N SER A 376 11.02 0.18 -0.08
CA SER A 376 10.51 -1.11 -0.53
C SER A 376 8.99 -1.22 -0.36
N VAL A 377 8.28 -1.58 -1.43
CA VAL A 377 6.89 -2.04 -1.36
C VAL A 377 6.94 -3.56 -1.23
N TRP A 378 6.40 -4.11 -0.14
CA TRP A 378 6.54 -5.55 0.18
C TRP A 378 5.68 -6.45 -0.71
N TYR A 379 4.57 -5.95 -1.24
CA TYR A 379 3.60 -6.74 -2.00
C TYR A 379 3.26 -6.06 -3.33
N PRO A 380 2.79 -6.81 -4.34
CA PRO A 380 2.63 -6.28 -5.67
C PRO A 380 1.46 -5.30 -5.76
N VAL A 381 1.59 -4.36 -6.70
CA VAL A 381 0.56 -3.42 -7.09
C VAL A 381 0.25 -3.54 -8.57
N GLN A 382 -1.00 -3.26 -8.96
CA GLN A 382 -1.46 -3.43 -10.33
C GLN A 382 -1.11 -2.23 -11.23
N ALA A 383 -0.82 -1.07 -10.65
CA ALA A 383 -0.36 0.10 -11.37
C ALA A 383 0.71 0.85 -10.56
N GLU A 384 1.73 1.33 -11.26
CA GLU A 384 2.85 2.08 -10.69
C GLU A 384 3.08 3.36 -11.49
N ASN A 385 3.62 4.37 -10.83
CA ASN A 385 4.01 5.63 -11.44
C ASN A 385 5.19 6.24 -10.66
N ASP A 386 6.18 6.73 -11.39
CA ASP A 386 7.46 7.21 -10.86
C ASP A 386 7.51 8.75 -10.70
N VAL A 387 6.40 9.46 -10.89
CA VAL A 387 6.33 10.92 -10.66
C VAL A 387 6.65 11.27 -9.21
N LEU A 388 6.30 10.40 -8.28
CA LEU A 388 6.65 10.49 -6.86
C LEU A 388 7.34 9.21 -6.41
N GLY A 389 8.13 9.28 -5.33
CA GLY A 389 8.65 8.08 -4.69
C GLY A 389 7.50 7.19 -4.20
N SER A 390 7.67 5.86 -4.26
CA SER A 390 6.60 4.90 -3.95
C SER A 390 5.93 5.13 -2.58
N LYS A 391 6.69 5.54 -1.56
CA LYS A 391 6.16 5.89 -0.22
C LYS A 391 6.15 7.39 0.05
N GLU A 392 6.14 8.23 -1.00
CA GLU A 392 5.80 9.63 -0.81
C GLU A 392 4.37 9.71 -0.24
N LEU A 393 4.22 10.48 0.83
CA LEU A 393 2.96 10.57 1.54
C LEU A 393 2.05 11.56 0.82
N VAL A 394 0.86 11.10 0.48
CA VAL A 394 -0.17 11.91 -0.17
C VAL A 394 -1.45 11.91 0.65
N LEU A 395 -2.15 13.04 0.61
CA LEU A 395 -3.55 13.14 0.98
C LEU A 395 -4.38 13.02 -0.29
N GLY A 396 -5.07 11.90 -0.41
CA GLY A 396 -5.96 11.61 -1.52
C GLY A 396 -7.41 11.97 -1.20
N ILE A 397 -8.15 12.40 -2.22
CA ILE A 397 -9.61 12.54 -2.16
C ILE A 397 -10.23 12.11 -3.47
N ARG A 398 -11.43 11.52 -3.41
CA ARG A 398 -12.23 11.18 -4.58
C ARG A 398 -13.64 11.75 -4.43
N LEU A 399 -13.98 12.73 -5.26
CA LEU A 399 -15.29 13.38 -5.29
C LEU A 399 -15.84 13.31 -6.72
N ASP A 400 -17.11 12.91 -6.86
CA ASP A 400 -17.82 12.88 -8.15
C ASP A 400 -17.04 12.16 -9.26
N GLY A 401 -16.42 11.03 -8.90
CA GLY A 401 -15.62 10.19 -9.80
C GLY A 401 -14.22 10.71 -10.11
N LYS A 402 -13.83 11.90 -9.62
CA LYS A 402 -12.50 12.48 -9.81
C LYS A 402 -11.62 12.22 -8.59
N ALA A 403 -10.50 11.56 -8.81
CA ALA A 403 -9.45 11.38 -7.80
C ALA A 403 -8.41 12.51 -7.90
N LYS A 404 -8.00 13.05 -6.75
CA LYS A 404 -6.90 14.02 -6.66
C LYS A 404 -6.04 13.72 -5.45
N ALA A 405 -4.73 13.90 -5.60
CA ALA A 405 -3.75 13.71 -4.54
C ALA A 405 -2.93 14.98 -4.30
N TYR A 406 -2.72 15.29 -3.02
CA TYR A 406 -1.91 16.39 -2.52
C TYR A 406 -0.69 15.83 -1.81
N VAL A 407 0.52 16.19 -2.26
CA VAL A 407 1.77 15.75 -1.62
C VAL A 407 1.91 16.41 -0.25
N VAL A 408 2.02 15.63 0.83
CA VAL A 408 2.00 16.18 2.20
C VAL A 408 3.11 17.19 2.45
N LYS A 409 4.32 16.95 1.91
CA LYS A 409 5.44 17.91 1.99
C LYS A 409 5.09 19.26 1.36
N LYS A 410 4.33 19.26 0.27
CA LYS A 410 3.92 20.48 -0.41
C LYS A 410 2.85 21.23 0.40
N ILE A 411 1.87 20.51 0.96
CA ILE A 411 0.85 21.12 1.83
C ILE A 411 1.51 21.73 3.06
N LYS A 412 2.58 21.11 3.61
CA LYS A 412 3.38 21.68 4.70
C LYS A 412 4.00 23.04 4.34
N GLU A 413 4.52 23.18 3.13
CA GLU A 413 5.13 24.43 2.64
C GLU A 413 4.07 25.52 2.43
N GLU A 414 2.93 25.18 1.84
CA GLU A 414 1.84 26.13 1.55
C GLU A 414 0.95 26.41 2.77
N LYS A 415 0.99 25.54 3.79
CA LYS A 415 0.15 25.50 5.00
C LYS A 415 -1.33 25.23 4.76
N LEU A 416 -1.90 25.78 3.68
CA LEU A 416 -3.25 25.49 3.22
C LEU A 416 -3.35 25.57 1.70
N VAL A 417 -4.38 24.91 1.15
CA VAL A 417 -4.72 24.94 -0.28
C VAL A 417 -6.22 25.18 -0.44
N ASN A 418 -6.61 26.20 -1.21
CA ASN A 418 -7.97 26.32 -1.75
C ASN A 418 -8.00 25.68 -3.14
N ASP A 419 -8.87 24.71 -3.33
CA ASP A 419 -8.95 23.94 -4.59
C ASP A 419 -10.40 23.63 -4.98
N ASN A 420 -10.57 22.97 -6.11
CA ASN A 420 -11.81 22.35 -6.54
C ASN A 420 -11.55 20.91 -7.03
N VAL A 421 -12.35 19.95 -6.57
CA VAL A 421 -12.27 18.55 -6.99
C VAL A 421 -13.68 18.05 -7.30
N GLY A 422 -13.89 17.54 -8.52
CA GLY A 422 -15.20 17.02 -8.93
C GLY A 422 -16.32 18.06 -8.94
N GLY A 423 -15.99 19.36 -8.94
CA GLY A 423 -16.97 20.45 -8.81
C GLY A 423 -17.14 20.96 -7.39
N LYS A 424 -16.62 20.26 -6.37
CA LYS A 424 -16.72 20.66 -4.96
C LYS A 424 -15.56 21.57 -4.55
N ALA A 425 -15.87 22.62 -3.79
CA ALA A 425 -14.86 23.54 -3.25
C ALA A 425 -14.17 22.91 -2.03
N VAL A 426 -12.85 22.71 -2.15
CA VAL A 426 -12.04 21.96 -1.18
C VAL A 426 -11.03 22.86 -0.49
N LEU A 427 -10.85 22.68 0.82
CA LEU A 427 -9.78 23.23 1.64
C LEU A 427 -8.90 22.09 2.12
N VAL A 428 -7.60 22.15 1.84
CA VAL A 428 -6.61 21.24 2.42
C VAL A 428 -5.81 22.01 3.46
N LEU A 429 -5.74 21.53 4.69
CA LEU A 429 -5.00 22.15 5.79
C LEU A 429 -3.86 21.24 6.23
N TYR A 430 -2.67 21.80 6.45
CA TYR A 430 -1.57 21.09 7.10
C TYR A 430 -1.70 21.15 8.62
N ASP A 431 -1.62 20.00 9.28
CA ASP A 431 -1.55 19.87 10.73
C ASP A 431 -0.10 19.57 11.14
N SER A 432 0.52 20.50 11.85
CA SER A 432 1.92 20.37 12.27
C SER A 432 2.16 19.33 13.35
N ASN A 433 1.18 19.06 14.21
CA ASN A 433 1.28 18.05 15.27
C ASN A 433 1.21 16.66 14.66
N LEU A 434 0.28 16.45 13.74
CA LEU A 434 0.16 15.20 12.99
C LEU A 434 1.26 15.02 11.92
N LYS A 435 1.85 16.13 11.45
CA LYS A 435 2.76 16.19 10.29
C LYS A 435 2.12 15.65 9.00
N SER A 436 0.83 15.94 8.86
CA SER A 436 0.01 15.57 7.70
C SER A 436 -1.03 16.67 7.47
N GLY A 437 -2.20 16.34 6.96
CA GLY A 437 -3.24 17.31 6.69
C GLY A 437 -4.62 16.70 6.64
N LYS A 438 -5.61 17.59 6.52
CA LYS A 438 -7.03 17.27 6.51
C LYS A 438 -7.71 17.98 5.36
N ILE A 439 -8.80 17.42 4.88
CA ILE A 439 -9.54 17.94 3.73
C ILE A 439 -10.97 18.28 4.15
N PHE A 440 -11.35 19.53 3.97
CA PHE A 440 -12.65 20.08 4.33
C PHE A 440 -13.36 20.66 3.11
N SER A 441 -14.68 20.79 3.21
CA SER A 441 -15.45 21.65 2.32
C SER A 441 -15.15 23.10 2.62
N ARG A 442 -15.04 23.93 1.58
CA ARG A 442 -15.03 25.39 1.71
C ARG A 442 -16.45 25.97 1.77
N GLU A 443 -17.47 25.14 1.66
CA GLU A 443 -18.86 25.57 1.73
C GLU A 443 -19.33 25.59 3.19
N LEU A 444 -19.83 26.75 3.61
CA LEU A 444 -20.46 26.94 4.91
C LEU A 444 -21.74 27.76 4.72
N ASP A 445 -22.90 27.18 5.08
CA ASP A 445 -24.23 27.76 4.86
C ASP A 445 -24.43 28.33 3.45
N ASP A 446 -24.21 27.49 2.43
CA ASP A 446 -24.36 27.81 1.00
C ASP A 446 -23.40 28.89 0.46
N LYS A 447 -22.40 29.32 1.25
CA LYS A 447 -21.33 30.20 0.79
C LYS A 447 -20.05 29.43 0.58
N THR A 448 -19.43 29.60 -0.58
CA THR A 448 -18.04 29.15 -0.81
C THR A 448 -17.07 30.19 -0.24
N LEU A 449 -16.27 29.78 0.74
CA LEU A 449 -15.31 30.62 1.43
C LEU A 449 -13.90 30.48 0.81
N GLU A 450 -13.13 31.57 0.81
CA GLU A 450 -11.70 31.55 0.46
C GLU A 450 -10.86 31.70 1.73
N PHE A 451 -9.88 30.80 1.92
CA PHE A 451 -9.04 30.77 3.10
C PHE A 451 -7.63 31.29 2.84
N LYS A 452 -7.01 31.91 3.85
CA LYS A 452 -5.63 32.38 3.80
C LYS A 452 -5.00 32.33 5.18
N VAL A 453 -3.66 32.37 5.23
CA VAL A 453 -2.93 32.51 6.49
C VAL A 453 -2.58 33.99 6.70
N GLU A 454 -3.07 34.58 7.77
CA GLU A 454 -2.78 35.97 8.18
C GLU A 454 -2.33 35.99 9.63
N ASN A 455 -1.14 36.54 9.90
CA ASN A 455 -0.57 36.63 11.26
C ASN A 455 -0.64 35.28 12.01
N GLU A 456 -0.24 34.20 11.33
CA GLU A 456 -0.25 32.82 11.85
C GLU A 456 -1.65 32.23 12.15
N LYS A 457 -2.73 32.96 11.86
CA LYS A 457 -4.10 32.47 11.94
C LYS A 457 -4.62 32.09 10.55
N ILE A 458 -5.51 31.10 10.48
CA ILE A 458 -6.22 30.76 9.24
C ILE A 458 -7.51 31.57 9.21
N THR A 459 -7.62 32.51 8.28
CA THR A 459 -8.78 33.39 8.12
C THR A 459 -9.54 33.07 6.84
N ASP A 460 -10.85 33.31 6.83
CA ASP A 460 -11.69 33.17 5.64
C ASP A 460 -12.20 34.52 5.10
N SER A 461 -12.80 34.48 3.92
CA SER A 461 -13.39 35.65 3.25
C SER A 461 -14.62 36.24 3.95
N ASN A 462 -15.18 35.57 4.97
CA ASN A 462 -16.29 36.06 5.79
C ASN A 462 -15.79 36.67 7.13
N GLY A 463 -14.48 36.72 7.35
CA GLY A 463 -13.86 37.26 8.56
C GLY A 463 -13.86 36.29 9.74
N ASN A 464 -14.00 34.98 9.48
CA ASN A 464 -13.82 33.96 10.49
C ASN A 464 -12.34 33.62 10.68
N VAL A 465 -12.00 33.10 11.86
CA VAL A 465 -10.75 32.40 12.14
C VAL A 465 -11.07 30.95 12.42
N ILE A 466 -10.37 30.02 11.77
CA ILE A 466 -10.52 28.59 12.01
C ILE A 466 -9.28 27.98 12.67
N ASN A 467 -9.48 26.88 13.40
CA ASN A 467 -8.39 25.99 13.81
C ASN A 467 -8.16 24.88 12.76
N TYR A 468 -7.13 24.06 12.95
CA TYR A 468 -6.77 22.97 12.02
C TYR A 468 -7.81 21.83 11.96
N ASN A 469 -8.75 21.78 12.91
CA ASN A 469 -9.86 20.83 12.92
C ASN A 469 -11.10 21.35 12.14
N GLY A 470 -10.99 22.52 11.51
CA GLY A 470 -12.08 23.13 10.74
C GLY A 470 -13.15 23.79 11.61
N GLU A 471 -12.90 23.98 12.91
CA GLU A 471 -13.78 24.74 13.80
C GLU A 471 -13.56 26.24 13.62
N VAL A 472 -14.66 26.99 13.55
CA VAL A 472 -14.63 28.45 13.61
C VAL A 472 -14.49 28.93 15.06
N ILE A 473 -13.32 29.45 15.41
CA ILE A 473 -12.97 29.87 16.79
C ILE A 473 -13.20 31.37 17.06
N GLU A 474 -13.18 32.20 16.02
CA GLU A 474 -13.48 33.64 16.05
C GLU A 474 -14.27 34.04 14.80
N GLY A 475 -15.06 35.12 14.87
CA GLY A 475 -15.79 35.68 13.73
C GLY A 475 -17.30 35.41 13.74
N PRO A 476 -18.01 35.81 12.66
CA PRO A 476 -19.47 35.73 12.56
C PRO A 476 -20.04 34.32 12.73
N ASP A 477 -19.29 33.29 12.33
CA ASP A 477 -19.73 31.89 12.33
C ASP A 477 -19.15 31.08 13.49
N LYS A 478 -18.69 31.73 14.57
CA LYS A 478 -18.07 31.07 15.72
C LYS A 478 -18.91 29.89 16.25
N GLY A 479 -18.24 28.76 16.43
CA GLY A 479 -18.82 27.48 16.89
C GLY A 479 -19.30 26.56 15.77
N LYS A 480 -19.37 27.05 14.52
CA LYS A 480 -19.61 26.18 13.36
C LYS A 480 -18.34 25.39 13.00
N HIS A 481 -18.54 24.32 12.25
CA HIS A 481 -17.48 23.45 11.75
C HIS A 481 -17.61 23.29 10.25
N LEU A 482 -16.47 23.30 9.55
CA LEU A 482 -16.41 22.89 8.16
C LEU A 482 -16.68 21.39 8.03
N GLU A 483 -17.35 20.99 6.96
CA GLU A 483 -17.56 19.57 6.67
C GLU A 483 -16.23 18.90 6.35
N ASN A 484 -15.83 17.89 7.14
CA ASN A 484 -14.70 17.04 6.81
C ASN A 484 -15.08 16.13 5.62
N LEU A 485 -14.38 16.27 4.50
CA LEU A 485 -14.64 15.53 3.26
C LEU A 485 -14.00 14.14 3.25
N ALA A 486 -13.50 13.69 4.39
CA ALA A 486 -12.81 12.44 4.58
C ALA A 486 -11.64 12.33 3.58
N GLY A 487 -10.62 13.17 3.71
CA GLY A 487 -9.35 12.91 3.04
C GLY A 487 -8.78 11.54 3.45
N ILE A 488 -8.00 10.89 2.60
CA ILE A 488 -7.32 9.64 2.94
C ILE A 488 -5.81 9.87 2.87
N GLU A 489 -5.12 9.58 3.96
CA GLU A 489 -3.66 9.49 3.93
C GLU A 489 -3.23 8.16 3.28
N HIS A 490 -2.26 8.24 2.37
CA HIS A 490 -1.74 7.08 1.64
C HIS A 490 -0.26 7.24 1.33
N PHE A 491 0.44 6.11 1.24
CA PHE A 491 1.62 6.04 0.39
C PHE A 491 1.23 6.08 -1.09
N TRP A 492 2.01 6.81 -1.88
CA TRP A 492 1.77 7.03 -3.31
C TRP A 492 1.53 5.75 -4.11
N PHE A 493 2.31 4.69 -3.86
CA PHE A 493 2.17 3.42 -4.59
C PHE A 493 0.75 2.86 -4.47
N SER A 494 0.15 2.93 -3.29
CA SER A 494 -1.17 2.36 -3.01
C SER A 494 -2.26 3.24 -3.59
N TRP A 495 -2.18 4.56 -3.36
CA TRP A 495 -3.13 5.52 -3.92
C TRP A 495 -3.20 5.43 -5.45
N TYR A 496 -2.04 5.47 -6.11
CA TYR A 496 -1.97 5.41 -7.57
C TYR A 496 -2.47 4.07 -8.11
N ALA A 497 -2.19 2.96 -7.41
CA ALA A 497 -2.65 1.65 -7.84
C ALA A 497 -4.18 1.51 -7.85
N PHE A 498 -4.90 2.24 -6.97
CA PHE A 498 -6.35 2.32 -7.00
C PHE A 498 -6.90 3.40 -7.95
N TYR A 499 -6.18 4.51 -8.08
CA TYR A 499 -6.63 5.69 -8.82
C TYR A 499 -5.55 6.18 -9.79
N PRO A 500 -5.24 5.41 -10.86
CA PRO A 500 -4.17 5.77 -11.80
C PRO A 500 -4.49 7.02 -12.64
N ASP A 501 -5.76 7.43 -12.66
CA ASP A 501 -6.28 8.66 -13.25
C ASP A 501 -6.20 9.87 -12.30
N THR A 502 -5.64 9.69 -11.10
CA THR A 502 -5.54 10.75 -10.10
C THR A 502 -4.82 11.98 -10.64
N GLU A 503 -5.43 13.14 -10.44
CA GLU A 503 -4.76 14.41 -10.64
C GLU A 503 -3.79 14.64 -9.48
N LEU A 504 -2.57 15.10 -9.78
CA LEU A 504 -1.64 15.58 -8.75
C LEU A 504 -1.79 17.09 -8.62
N TYR A 505 -1.96 17.58 -7.39
CA TYR A 505 -1.88 19.00 -7.10
C TYR A 505 -0.45 19.50 -7.40
N LYS A 506 -0.34 20.37 -8.41
CA LYS A 506 0.92 20.87 -8.97
C LYS A 506 1.41 22.10 -8.29
#